data_AF-A0A0V0RAC8-F1
#
_entry.id   AF-A0A0V0RAC8-F1
#
_cell.length_a   1.000
_cell.length_b   1.000
_cell.length_c   1.000
_cell.angle_alpha   90.00
_cell.angle_beta   90.00
_cell.angle_gamma   90.00
#
_symmetry.space_group_name_H-M   'P 1'
#
loop_
_entity.id
_entity.type
_entity.pdbx_description
1 polymer ?
#
loop_
_entity_poly.entity_id
_entity_poly.type
_entity_poly.pdbx_seq_one_letter_code
_entity_poly.pdbx_strand_id
1 'polypeptide(L)' 'MCISGVGVVPLQLGRWRGRVPVMMVRNLVVPGVLGTNFFDSFVRTVDWQTREMTMNDGSKVRIKHDPSRAGQPSIGCA' A
#
# COMPACT_ATOMS: atom_id res chain seq x y z
N MET A 1 -11.15 -10.47 -11.31
CA MET A 1 -9.81 -9.88 -11.42
C MET A 1 -8.85 -10.97 -11.86
N CYS A 2 -8.02 -10.74 -12.87
CA CYS A 2 -7.05 -11.73 -13.37
C CYS A 2 -5.63 -11.22 -13.18
N ILE A 3 -4.74 -12.07 -12.65
CA ILE A 3 -3.32 -11.76 -12.49
C ILE A 3 -2.64 -11.89 -13.84
N SER A 4 -1.92 -10.86 -14.27
CA SER A 4 -1.20 -10.84 -15.55
C SER A 4 0.30 -10.95 -15.42
N GLY A 5 0.85 -10.94 -14.20
CA GLY A 5 2.28 -11.09 -13.97
C GLY A 5 2.69 -10.77 -12.54
N VAL A 6 3.95 -11.05 -12.24
CA VAL A 6 4.61 -10.74 -10.96
C VAL A 6 5.96 -10.08 -11.24
N GLY A 7 6.41 -9.22 -10.34
CA GLY A 7 7.70 -8.54 -10.49
C GLY A 7 8.10 -7.76 -9.24
N VAL A 8 9.24 -7.07 -9.33
CA VAL A 8 9.73 -6.18 -8.27
C VAL A 8 9.88 -4.78 -8.85
N VAL A 9 9.22 -3.80 -8.22
CA VAL A 9 9.21 -2.41 -8.71
C VAL A 9 9.80 -1.46 -7.67
N PRO A 10 10.51 -0.39 -8.10
CA PRO A 10 10.89 0.68 -7.19
C PRO A 10 9.64 1.46 -6.76
N LEU A 11 9.48 1.67 -5.46
CA LEU A 11 8.40 2.46 -4.86
C LEU A 11 8.99 3.54 -3.96
N GLN A 12 8.53 4.78 -4.13
CA GLN A 12 8.84 5.90 -3.25
C GLN A 12 7.59 6.35 -2.52
N LEU A 13 7.65 6.37 -1.18
CA LEU A 13 6.60 6.88 -0.30
C LEU A 13 7.20 7.97 0.59
N GLY A 14 6.93 9.24 0.24
CA GLY A 14 7.59 10.37 0.90
C GLY A 14 9.12 10.27 0.79
N ARG A 15 9.80 10.16 1.94
CA ARG A 15 11.26 9.97 2.02
C ARG A 15 11.69 8.49 1.96
N TRP A 16 10.77 7.57 2.20
CA TRP A 16 11.07 6.14 2.12
C TRP A 16 11.16 5.69 0.66
N ARG A 17 12.12 4.81 0.38
CA ARG A 17 12.31 4.19 -0.93
C ARG A 17 12.59 2.70 -0.74
N GLY A 18 11.96 1.87 -1.55
CA GLY A 18 12.16 0.43 -1.50
C GLY A 18 11.91 -0.24 -2.85
N ARG A 19 12.39 -1.47 -2.97
CA ARG A 19 12.02 -2.38 -4.07
C ARG A 19 10.97 -3.34 -3.53
N VAL A 20 9.78 -3.31 -4.13
CA VAL A 20 8.59 -3.99 -3.59
C VAL A 20 8.15 -5.08 -4.57
N PRO A 21 7.98 -6.33 -4.10
CA PRO A 21 7.31 -7.37 -4.89
C PRO A 21 5.85 -6.98 -5.15
N VAL A 22 5.44 -7.01 -6.41
CA VAL A 22 4.09 -6.66 -6.84
C VAL A 22 3.51 -7.71 -7.78
N MET A 23 2.18 -7.77 -7.78
CA MET A 23 1.38 -8.56 -8.68
C MET A 23 0.62 -7.62 -9.61
N MET A 24 0.73 -7.82 -10.91
CA MET A 24 -0.06 -7.05 -11.87
C MET A 24 -1.44 -7.69 -12.02
N VAL A 25 -2.48 -6.88 -11.85
CA VAL A 25 -3.87 -7.32 -11.91
C VAL A 25 -4.58 -6.53 -13.01
N ARG A 26 -5.22 -7.24 -13.94
CA ARG A 26 -6.04 -6.61 -14.98
C ARG A 26 -7.34 -6.08 -14.38
N ASN A 27 -7.76 -4.92 -14.88
CA ASN A 27 -9.01 -4.25 -14.51
C ASN A 27 -9.10 -3.92 -13.00
N LEU A 28 -7.97 -3.53 -12.39
CA LEU A 28 -7.99 -3.00 -11.02
C LEU A 28 -8.62 -1.60 -11.06
N VAL A 29 -9.70 -1.42 -10.28
CA VAL A 29 -10.46 -0.16 -10.22
C VAL A 29 -9.64 0.98 -9.61
N VAL A 30 -8.56 0.63 -8.90
CA VAL A 30 -7.62 1.57 -8.28
C VAL A 30 -6.23 1.45 -8.93
N PRO A 31 -5.42 2.52 -8.95
CA PRO A 31 -4.08 2.45 -9.55
C PRO A 31 -3.14 1.41 -8.91
N GLY A 32 -3.36 1.05 -7.65
CA GLY A 32 -2.60 0.04 -6.95
C GLY A 32 -3.12 -0.21 -5.53
N VAL A 33 -2.79 -1.38 -4.98
CA VAL A 33 -3.11 -1.78 -3.60
C VAL A 33 -1.83 -2.30 -2.97
N LEU A 34 -1.48 -1.77 -1.80
CA LEU A 34 -0.46 -2.36 -0.94
C LEU A 34 -1.17 -3.36 -0.02
N GLY A 35 -0.87 -4.64 -0.20
CA GLY A 35 -1.41 -5.71 0.62
C GLY A 35 -0.73 -5.79 1.98
N THR A 36 -1.22 -6.69 2.83
CA THR A 36 -0.65 -6.98 4.16
C THR A 36 0.83 -7.38 4.10
N ASN A 37 1.24 -8.07 3.03
CA ASN A 37 2.64 -8.42 2.77
C ASN A 37 3.60 -7.20 2.76
N PHE A 38 3.13 -6.04 2.29
CA PHE A 38 3.91 -4.81 2.34
C PHE A 38 4.11 -4.35 3.79
N PHE A 39 3.06 -4.44 4.61
CA PHE A 39 3.14 -4.08 6.02
C PHE A 39 4.12 -5.00 6.75
N ASP A 40 3.98 -6.31 6.58
CA ASP A 40 4.85 -7.29 7.24
C ASP A 40 6.34 -7.11 6.89
N SER A 41 6.62 -6.73 5.65
CA SER A 41 8.01 -6.64 5.15
C SER A 41 8.68 -5.30 5.41
N PHE A 42 7.92 -4.19 5.42
CA PHE A 42 8.50 -2.84 5.34
C PHE A 42 8.04 -1.90 6.44
N VAL A 43 6.98 -2.24 7.17
CA VAL A 43 6.34 -1.36 8.14
C VAL A 43 6.61 -1.86 9.55
N ARG A 44 7.17 -0.99 10.38
CA ARG A 44 7.41 -1.28 11.79
C ARG A 44 6.17 -1.01 12.63
N THR A 45 5.52 0.13 12.43
CA THR A 45 4.31 0.50 13.16
C THR A 45 3.36 1.32 12.28
N VAL A 46 2.07 1.17 12.55
CA VAL A 46 1.02 2.04 12.00
C VAL A 46 0.35 2.74 13.17
N ASP A 47 0.42 4.07 13.19
CA ASP A 47 -0.31 4.90 14.14
C ASP A 47 -1.54 5.49 13.44
N TRP A 48 -2.71 4.99 13.84
CA TRP A 48 -3.99 5.42 13.28
C TRP A 48 -4.40 6.83 13.72
N GLN A 49 -3.99 7.26 14.91
CA GLN A 49 -4.36 8.57 15.45
C GLN A 49 -3.65 9.69 14.69
N THR A 50 -2.35 9.53 14.47
CA THR A 50 -1.55 10.49 13.70
C THR A 50 -1.61 10.25 12.20
N ARG A 51 -2.18 9.11 11.77
CA ARG A 51 -2.21 8.65 10.37
C ARG A 51 -0.79 8.56 9.80
N GLU A 52 0.14 8.02 10.58
CA GLU A 52 1.53 7.82 10.18
C GLU A 52 1.88 6.33 10.17
N MET A 53 2.71 5.96 9.21
CA MET A 53 3.32 4.65 9.08
C MET A 53 4.82 4.81 9.28
N THR A 54 5.38 4.14 10.28
CA THR A 54 6.84 4.11 10.50
C THR A 54 7.39 2.91 9.78
N MET A 55 8.26 3.16 8.80
CA MET A 55 8.93 2.15 8.01
C MET A 55 10.06 1.51 8.83
N ASN A 56 10.57 0.36 8.40
CA ASN A 56 11.64 -0.38 9.10
C ASN A 56 12.96 0.40 9.21
N ASP A 57 13.23 1.34 8.30
CA ASP A 57 14.38 2.26 8.36
C ASP A 57 14.16 3.48 9.27
N GLY A 58 13.00 3.57 9.93
CA GLY A 58 12.60 4.70 10.76
C GLY A 58 11.98 5.87 10.01
N SER A 59 11.93 5.82 8.66
CA SER A 59 11.24 6.84 7.86
C SER A 59 9.74 6.85 8.18
N LYS A 60 9.15 8.04 8.22
CA LYS A 60 7.71 8.21 8.43
C LYS A 60 6.98 8.53 7.14
N VAL A 61 5.88 7.82 6.90
CA VAL A 61 5.00 7.99 5.73
C VAL A 61 3.60 8.34 6.22
N ARG A 62 3.06 9.48 5.75
CA ARG A 62 1.72 9.92 6.14
C ARG A 62 0.65 9.25 5.28
N ILE A 63 -0.38 8.72 5.93
CA ILE A 63 -1.54 8.09 5.30
C ILE A 63 -2.56 9.19 5.00
N LYS A 64 -2.75 9.50 3.71
CA LYS A 64 -3.78 10.44 3.28
C LYS A 64 -5.13 9.74 3.26
N HIS A 65 -6.08 10.24 4.05
CA HIS A 65 -7.48 9.85 3.96
C HIS A 65 -8.17 10.71 2.91
N ASP A 66 -8.74 10.06 1.88
CA ASP A 66 -9.60 10.73 0.90
C ASP A 66 -11.07 10.45 1.25
N PRO A 67 -11.81 11.42 1.81
CA PRO A 67 -13.19 11.24 2.23
C PRO A 67 -14.13 10.86 1.06
N SER A 68 -13.79 11.27 -0.16
CA SER A 68 -14.63 11.00 -1.34
C SER A 68 -14.73 9.51 -1.69
N ARG A 69 -13.81 8.69 -1.14
CA ARG A 69 -13.72 7.25 -1.41
C ARG A 69 -14.32 6.38 -0.31
N ALA A 70 -14.89 6.99 0.75
CA ALA A 70 -15.43 6.30 1.92
C ALA A 70 -16.64 5.37 1.62
N GLY A 71 -17.27 5.50 0.45
CA GLY A 71 -18.36 4.63 0.00
C GLY A 71 -18.01 3.71 -1.18
N GLN A 72 -16.75 3.71 -1.65
CA GLN A 72 -16.38 2.82 -2.76
C GLN A 72 -16.20 1.38 -2.25
N PRO A 73 -16.66 0.37 -3.02
CA PRO A 73 -16.37 -1.03 -2.71
C PRO A 73 -14.86 -1.22 -2.55
N SER A 74 -14.45 -1.60 -1.35
CA SER A 74 -13.08 -2.02 -1.10
C SER A 74 -12.93 -3.51 -1.43
N ILE A 75 -11.68 -3.96 -1.52
CA ILE A 75 -11.40 -5.40 -1.54
C ILE A 75 -11.69 -5.91 -0.12
N GLY A 76 -12.94 -6.32 0.11
CA GLY A 76 -13.38 -7.06 1.29
C GLY A 76 -13.66 -8.51 0.90
N CYS A 77 -13.54 -9.43 1.86
CA CYS A 77 -14.05 -10.78 1.69
C CYS A 77 -15.59 -10.74 1.53
N ALA A 78 -16.12 -11.64 0.71
CA ALA A 78 -17.56 -11.89 0.61
C ALA A 78 -18.11 -12.49 1.92
#